data_AF-A0AAJ5WX94-F1
#
_entry.id   AF-A0AAJ5WX94-F1
#
_cell.length_a   1.000
_cell.length_b   1.000
_cell.length_c   1.000
_cell.angle_alpha   90.00
_cell.angle_beta   90.00
_cell.angle_gamma   90.00
#
_symmetry.space_group_name_H-M   'P 1'
#
loop_
_entity.id
_entity.type
_entity.pdbx_description
1 polymer ?
#
loop_
_entity_poly.entity_id
_entity_poly.type
_entity_poly.pdbx_seq_one_letter_code
_entity_poly.pdbx_strand_id
1 'polypeptide(L)'
;MSIREAGDIPAATIGKGHPRTQKKRMAYLQKNIIFTSDKCINTQYTCHNSGLQIMIKTIDHKGLQLFFENGNGARLPPGYLTRIAMILDMLDTVTAEDDIKELGMGVHRLTGDRAGFWSVKVSPNYRIIFRLYKGDIFDIDYVDYH
;
A
#
# COMPACT_ATOMS: atom_id res chain seq x y z
N MET A 1 -44.23 -42.21 -32.44
CA MET A 1 -43.95 -40.76 -32.60
C MET A 1 -44.55 -40.06 -31.39
N SER A 2 -43.85 -39.90 -30.26
CA SER A 2 -42.72 -38.99 -30.00
C SER A 2 -43.00 -37.58 -30.50
N ILE A 3 -43.48 -36.69 -29.62
CA ILE A 3 -42.72 -35.58 -29.02
C ILE A 3 -43.62 -34.87 -27.98
N ARG A 4 -43.06 -34.56 -26.79
CA ARG A 4 -43.63 -33.63 -25.81
C ARG A 4 -42.83 -32.33 -25.95
N GLU A 5 -43.49 -31.21 -26.21
CA GLU A 5 -42.85 -29.89 -26.28
C GLU A 5 -43.23 -28.98 -25.10
N ALA A 6 -42.22 -28.18 -24.73
CA ALA A 6 -42.23 -26.85 -24.14
C ALA A 6 -42.91 -26.65 -22.77
N GLY A 7 -42.08 -26.72 -21.73
CA GLY A 7 -42.33 -26.01 -20.47
C GLY A 7 -41.67 -24.63 -20.54
N ASP A 8 -42.38 -23.60 -20.10
CA ASP A 8 -41.89 -22.23 -20.00
C ASP A 8 -42.46 -21.51 -18.76
N ILE A 9 -41.68 -20.55 -18.25
CA ILE A 9 -41.93 -19.56 -17.15
C ILE A 9 -41.64 -20.06 -15.70
N PRO A 10 -41.08 -19.27 -14.73
CA PRO A 10 -40.58 -17.87 -14.75
C PRO A 10 -39.14 -17.66 -14.21
N ALA A 11 -38.67 -16.43 -14.41
CA ALA A 11 -37.47 -15.85 -13.82
C ALA A 11 -37.60 -15.45 -12.33
N ALA A 12 -36.43 -15.38 -11.69
CA ALA A 12 -36.07 -14.70 -10.44
C ALA A 12 -36.31 -15.43 -9.09
N THR A 13 -35.21 -15.91 -8.50
CA THR A 13 -34.89 -15.68 -7.08
C THR A 13 -33.37 -15.71 -6.91
N ILE A 14 -32.78 -14.57 -6.52
CA ILE A 14 -31.37 -14.45 -6.14
C ILE A 14 -31.28 -14.91 -4.69
N GLY A 15 -30.47 -15.95 -4.42
CA GLY A 15 -30.22 -16.40 -3.07
C GLY A 15 -29.07 -17.40 -2.97
N LYS A 16 -28.12 -17.04 -2.11
CA LYS A 16 -27.12 -17.87 -1.41
C LYS A 16 -25.72 -17.97 -2.02
N GLY A 17 -24.76 -17.51 -1.21
CA GLY A 17 -23.70 -18.40 -0.75
C GLY A 17 -22.34 -18.24 -1.42
N HIS A 18 -21.43 -17.59 -0.70
CA HIS A 18 -19.97 -17.76 -0.86
C HIS A 18 -19.62 -19.26 -0.90
N PRO A 19 -18.66 -19.67 -1.75
CA PRO A 19 -17.29 -19.72 -1.25
C PRO A 19 -16.25 -19.38 -2.32
N ARG A 20 -15.25 -18.55 -2.00
CA ARG A 20 -14.01 -18.49 -2.78
C ARG A 20 -12.80 -18.62 -1.86
N THR A 21 -12.48 -19.87 -1.58
CA THR A 21 -11.15 -20.31 -1.14
C THR A 21 -10.11 -20.00 -2.22
N GLN A 22 -9.12 -19.22 -1.79
CA GLN A 22 -7.72 -19.16 -2.19
C GLN A 22 -7.30 -19.83 -3.52
N LYS A 23 -6.64 -19.02 -4.37
CA LYS A 23 -5.22 -19.19 -4.78
C LYS A 23 -5.03 -18.74 -6.24
N LYS A 24 -4.55 -17.51 -6.44
CA LYS A 24 -3.36 -17.21 -7.25
C LYS A 24 -3.05 -15.70 -7.20
N ARG A 25 -1.82 -15.43 -6.76
CA ARG A 25 -1.16 -14.15 -6.57
C ARG A 25 -1.06 -13.32 -7.86
N MET A 26 -0.72 -12.06 -7.65
CA MET A 26 -0.01 -11.12 -8.54
C MET A 26 -0.86 -10.28 -9.49
N ALA A 27 -1.17 -9.06 -9.03
CA ALA A 27 -1.05 -7.84 -9.84
C ALA A 27 -1.26 -6.58 -8.97
N TYR A 28 -0.32 -6.28 -8.07
CA TYR A 28 0.00 -4.89 -7.73
C TYR A 28 1.52 -4.70 -7.84
N LEU A 29 2.02 -5.13 -9.01
CA LEU A 29 3.32 -4.81 -9.55
C LEU A 29 3.09 -4.78 -11.06
N GLN A 30 2.66 -3.64 -11.60
CA GLN A 30 2.88 -3.36 -13.02
C GLN A 30 4.34 -2.92 -13.18
N LYS A 31 5.24 -3.90 -13.06
CA LYS A 31 6.32 -4.04 -14.03
C LYS A 31 5.64 -4.43 -15.34
N ASN A 32 5.33 -3.41 -16.15
CA ASN A 32 5.07 -3.58 -17.57
C ASN A 32 6.42 -3.55 -18.29
N ILE A 33 7.03 -4.71 -18.56
CA ILE A 33 7.85 -4.89 -19.78
C ILE A 33 7.49 -6.26 -20.35
N ILE A 34 6.76 -6.23 -21.47
CA ILE A 34 6.47 -7.38 -22.32
C ILE A 34 7.71 -7.63 -23.19
N PHE A 35 8.13 -8.89 -23.24
CA PHE A 35 9.28 -9.40 -23.98
C PHE A 35 8.78 -10.01 -25.29
N THR A 36 9.14 -9.49 -26.47
CA THR A 36 9.27 -10.33 -27.68
C THR A 36 10.32 -9.79 -28.66
N SER A 37 11.28 -10.68 -28.93
CA SER A 37 12.15 -10.89 -30.09
C SER A 37 13.08 -9.76 -30.58
N ASP A 38 14.37 -10.05 -30.37
CA ASP A 38 15.46 -9.85 -31.33
C ASP A 38 15.73 -8.43 -31.81
N LYS A 39 16.55 -7.72 -31.05
CA LYS A 39 17.89 -7.30 -31.51
C LYS A 39 18.73 -6.78 -30.36
N CYS A 40 19.85 -7.45 -30.18
CA CYS A 40 20.89 -7.18 -29.21
C CYS A 40 21.34 -5.71 -29.25
N ILE A 41 21.29 -5.02 -28.11
CA ILE A 41 22.19 -3.90 -27.85
C ILE A 41 22.72 -4.02 -26.41
N ASN A 42 23.93 -4.58 -26.33
CA ASN A 42 24.99 -4.19 -25.40
C ASN A 42 24.62 -3.98 -23.92
N THR A 43 23.90 -4.95 -23.38
CA THR A 43 23.71 -5.16 -21.93
C THR A 43 24.71 -6.20 -21.44
N GLN A 44 25.85 -5.77 -20.91
CA GLN A 44 26.63 -6.60 -20.00
C GLN A 44 26.30 -6.16 -18.58
N TYR A 45 25.19 -6.71 -18.10
CA TYR A 45 24.91 -7.05 -16.71
C TYR A 45 26.13 -6.91 -15.78
N THR A 46 26.36 -5.72 -15.23
CA THR A 46 26.88 -5.65 -13.87
C THR A 46 25.69 -5.99 -12.97
N CYS A 47 25.59 -7.27 -12.66
CA CYS A 47 24.86 -7.76 -11.51
C CYS A 47 25.49 -7.15 -10.25
N HIS A 48 25.13 -5.90 -9.94
CA HIS A 48 25.34 -5.39 -8.60
C HIS A 48 24.08 -5.72 -7.80
N ASN A 49 24.26 -6.68 -6.91
CA ASN A 49 23.46 -6.89 -5.72
C ASN A 49 23.45 -5.58 -4.89
N SER A 50 22.72 -4.55 -5.31
CA SER A 50 22.49 -3.34 -4.51
C SER A 50 21.31 -3.66 -3.61
N GLY A 51 21.64 -4.13 -2.40
CA GLY A 51 20.66 -4.54 -1.40
C GLY A 51 19.55 -3.50 -1.22
N LEU A 52 18.32 -4.01 -1.08
CA LEU A 52 17.14 -3.27 -0.65
C LEU A 52 17.51 -2.27 0.44
N GLN A 53 17.64 -0.99 0.10
CA GLN A 53 17.54 0.07 1.10
C GLN A 53 16.06 0.16 1.45
N ILE A 54 15.63 -0.68 2.39
CA ILE A 54 14.35 -0.51 3.06
C ILE A 54 14.49 0.77 3.88
N MET A 55 13.71 1.79 3.54
CA MET A 55 13.86 3.11 4.15
C MET A 55 13.05 3.19 5.43
N ILE A 56 11.92 2.48 5.50
CA ILE A 56 11.15 2.31 6.73
C ILE A 56 11.82 1.26 7.62
N LYS A 57 12.26 1.66 8.82
CA LYS A 57 12.91 0.78 9.79
C LYS A 57 11.98 0.29 10.88
N THR A 58 11.13 1.17 11.42
CA THR A 58 10.24 0.84 12.54
C THR A 58 8.84 1.39 12.32
N ILE A 59 7.84 0.55 12.62
CA ILE A 59 6.43 0.90 12.62
C ILE A 59 5.88 0.50 14.00
N ASP A 60 5.49 1.48 14.80
CA ASP A 60 5.01 1.26 16.16
C ASP A 60 3.53 0.87 16.16
N HIS A 61 2.75 1.39 15.20
CA HIS A 61 1.34 1.04 15.07
C HIS A 61 1.18 -0.37 14.49
N LYS A 62 0.79 -1.33 15.33
CA LYS A 62 0.57 -2.74 14.94
C LYS A 62 -0.36 -2.94 13.75
N GLY A 63 -1.37 -2.07 13.58
CA GLY A 63 -2.28 -2.12 12.44
C GLY A 63 -1.63 -1.66 11.13
N LEU A 64 -0.74 -0.67 11.19
CA LEU A 64 0.03 -0.21 10.03
C LEU A 64 1.09 -1.24 9.68
N GLN A 65 1.78 -1.78 10.67
CA GLN A 65 2.77 -2.83 10.48
C GLN A 65 2.16 -4.05 9.76
N LEU A 66 1.04 -4.55 10.26
CA LEU A 66 0.34 -5.69 9.66
C LEU A 66 -0.13 -5.39 8.22
N PHE A 67 -0.55 -4.14 7.97
CA PHE A 67 -0.96 -3.70 6.65
C PHE A 67 0.21 -3.58 5.68
N PHE A 68 1.34 -3.05 6.12
CA PHE A 68 2.56 -2.90 5.34
C PHE A 68 3.17 -4.26 4.97
N GLU A 69 3.30 -5.16 5.94
CA GLU A 69 3.96 -6.46 5.72
C GLU A 69 3.09 -7.45 4.92
N ASN A 70 1.78 -7.48 5.19
CA ASN A 70 0.89 -8.55 4.72
C ASN A 70 -0.32 -8.06 3.92
N GLY A 71 -0.47 -6.75 3.72
CA GLY A 71 -1.65 -6.15 3.08
C GLY A 71 -2.93 -6.24 3.92
N ASN A 72 -2.85 -6.64 5.19
CA ASN A 72 -4.02 -6.83 6.04
C ASN A 72 -4.41 -5.53 6.77
N GLY A 73 -5.38 -4.82 6.20
CA GLY A 73 -5.89 -3.54 6.72
C GLY A 73 -7.04 -3.68 7.72
N ALA A 74 -7.32 -4.87 8.26
CA ALA A 74 -8.49 -5.09 9.13
C ALA A 74 -8.51 -4.25 10.42
N ARG A 75 -7.35 -3.69 10.81
CA ARG A 75 -7.18 -2.82 11.99
C ARG A 75 -7.07 -1.34 11.65
N LEU A 76 -7.39 -0.97 10.41
CA LEU A 76 -7.33 0.39 9.92
C LEU A 76 -8.71 0.78 9.35
N PRO A 77 -9.03 2.08 9.30
CA PRO A 77 -10.30 2.52 8.72
C PRO A 77 -10.39 2.13 7.23
N PRO A 78 -11.40 1.33 6.81
CA PRO A 78 -11.46 0.78 5.46
C PRO A 78 -11.51 1.85 4.37
N GLY A 79 -12.16 2.99 4.64
CA GLY A 79 -12.28 4.11 3.72
C GLY A 79 -10.96 4.85 3.44
N TYR A 80 -9.91 4.62 4.23
CA TYR A 80 -8.61 5.28 4.06
C TYR A 80 -7.48 4.32 3.70
N LEU A 81 -7.75 3.02 3.50
CA LEU A 81 -6.70 2.02 3.22
C LEU A 81 -5.84 2.38 2.00
N THR A 82 -6.46 2.81 0.89
CA THR A 82 -5.73 3.22 -0.32
C THR A 82 -4.80 4.40 -0.05
N ARG A 83 -5.27 5.38 0.73
CA ARG A 83 -4.47 6.56 1.07
C ARG A 83 -3.34 6.21 2.03
N ILE A 84 -3.61 5.34 3.00
CA ILE A 84 -2.60 4.84 3.93
C ILE A 84 -1.51 4.07 3.16
N ALA A 85 -1.89 3.20 2.23
CA ALA A 85 -0.94 2.46 1.40
C ALA A 85 -0.04 3.42 0.60
N MET A 86 -0.65 4.41 -0.07
CA MET A 86 0.08 5.44 -0.81
C MET A 86 1.08 6.20 0.06
N ILE A 87 0.70 6.57 1.30
CA ILE A 87 1.61 7.26 2.23
C ILE A 87 2.77 6.34 2.63
N LEU A 88 2.51 5.07 2.96
CA LEU A 88 3.56 4.12 3.32
C LEU A 88 4.53 3.88 2.17
N ASP A 89 4.02 3.71 0.93
CA ASP A 89 4.84 3.55 -0.26
C ASP A 89 5.71 4.79 -0.51
N MET A 90 5.15 5.98 -0.33
CA MET A 90 5.90 7.22 -0.43
C MET A 90 7.01 7.33 0.63
N LEU A 91 6.70 7.00 1.89
CA LEU A 91 7.69 7.03 2.97
C LEU A 91 8.84 6.04 2.75
N ASP A 92 8.60 4.92 2.08
CA ASP A 92 9.66 3.97 1.72
C ASP A 92 10.61 4.49 0.63
N THR A 93 10.37 5.69 0.07
CA THR A 93 11.24 6.34 -0.93
C THR A 93 11.94 7.60 -0.40
N VAL A 94 11.60 8.06 0.81
CA VAL A 94 12.08 9.33 1.38
C VAL A 94 13.49 9.20 1.95
N THR A 95 14.45 9.91 1.36
CA THR A 95 15.87 9.95 1.80
C THR A 95 16.26 11.24 2.51
N ALA A 96 15.51 12.31 2.27
CA ALA A 96 15.80 13.64 2.75
C ALA A 96 14.55 14.37 3.22
N GLU A 97 14.76 15.44 3.98
CA GLU A 97 13.66 16.27 4.47
C GLU A 97 12.93 16.99 3.35
N ASP A 98 13.61 17.26 2.23
CA ASP A 98 12.99 17.91 1.08
C ASP A 98 12.01 16.97 0.37
N ASP A 99 12.33 15.67 0.27
CA ASP A 99 11.41 14.63 -0.23
C ASP A 99 10.10 14.61 0.59
N ILE A 100 10.20 14.78 1.92
CA ILE A 100 9.03 14.84 2.82
C ILE A 100 8.11 16.03 2.47
N LYS A 101 8.70 17.18 2.13
CA LYS A 101 7.92 18.38 1.76
C LYS A 101 7.23 18.18 0.41
N GLU A 102 7.85 17.41 -0.49
CA GLU A 102 7.30 17.09 -1.81
C GLU A 102 6.15 16.08 -1.78
N LEU A 103 6.01 15.28 -0.71
CA LEU A 103 4.87 14.36 -0.54
C LEU A 103 3.51 15.06 -0.68
N GLY A 104 3.45 16.38 -0.40
CA GLY A 104 2.20 17.09 -0.27
C GLY A 104 1.34 16.46 0.84
N MET A 105 0.04 16.76 0.92
CA MET A 105 -0.84 16.23 1.99
C MET A 105 -0.68 16.88 3.37
N GLY A 106 -0.34 18.18 3.42
CA GLY A 106 -0.34 18.96 4.66
C GLY A 106 0.77 18.53 5.63
N VAL A 107 1.91 18.11 5.09
CA VAL A 107 3.04 17.67 5.89
C VAL A 107 3.61 18.84 6.68
N HIS A 108 3.87 18.61 7.96
CA HIS A 108 4.52 19.58 8.82
C HIS A 108 5.29 18.86 9.93
N ARG A 109 6.31 19.54 10.46
CA ARG A 109 7.00 19.08 11.66
C ARG A 109 6.14 19.32 12.89
N LEU A 110 6.18 18.36 13.81
CA LEU A 110 5.59 18.50 15.13
C LEU A 110 6.55 19.25 16.08
N THR A 111 5.99 19.93 17.06
CA THR A 111 6.69 20.69 18.09
C THR A 111 6.30 20.17 19.48
N GLY A 112 6.92 20.70 20.54
CA GLY A 112 6.66 20.27 21.92
C GLY A 112 7.16 18.86 22.21
N ASP A 113 6.35 18.04 22.88
CA ASP A 113 6.72 16.69 23.33
C ASP A 113 7.04 15.71 22.18
N ARG A 114 6.58 16.03 20.96
CA ARG A 114 6.86 15.26 19.73
C ARG A 114 7.81 15.99 18.78
N ALA A 115 8.64 16.89 19.30
CA ALA A 115 9.65 17.55 18.50
C ALA A 115 10.55 16.52 17.79
N GLY A 116 10.77 16.73 16.49
CA GLY A 116 11.53 15.81 15.63
C GLY A 116 10.68 14.80 14.86
N PHE A 117 9.38 14.70 15.15
CA PHE A 117 8.43 13.97 14.30
C PHE A 117 7.90 14.85 13.17
N TRP A 118 7.55 14.18 12.08
CA TRP A 118 6.76 14.70 10.97
C TRP A 118 5.35 14.16 11.06
N SER A 119 4.37 14.92 10.56
CA SER A 119 2.97 14.52 10.50
C SER A 119 2.43 14.65 9.08
N VAL A 120 1.76 13.61 8.60
CA VAL A 120 1.08 13.57 7.29
C VAL A 120 -0.41 13.34 7.50
N LYS A 121 -1.24 14.09 6.78
CA LYS A 121 -2.70 14.01 6.90
C LYS A 121 -3.29 12.80 6.16
N VAL A 122 -3.89 11.89 6.93
CA VAL A 122 -4.68 10.77 6.39
C VAL A 122 -6.14 11.16 6.22
N SER A 123 -6.76 11.71 7.27
CA SER A 123 -8.16 12.14 7.26
C SER A 123 -8.32 13.44 8.06
N PRO A 124 -9.52 13.99 8.25
CA PRO A 124 -9.71 15.16 9.12
C PRO A 124 -9.14 14.94 10.54
N ASN A 125 -9.42 13.77 11.13
CA ASN A 125 -9.06 13.46 12.51
C ASN A 125 -7.71 12.75 12.62
N TYR A 126 -7.38 11.86 11.68
CA TYR A 126 -6.22 10.99 11.82
C TYR A 126 -4.98 11.50 11.08
N ARG A 127 -3.82 11.25 11.66
CA ARG A 127 -2.49 11.56 11.11
C ARG A 127 -1.61 10.32 11.17
N ILE A 128 -0.71 10.19 10.19
CA ILE A 128 0.46 9.33 10.33
C ILE A 128 1.61 10.22 10.79
N ILE A 129 2.32 9.78 11.83
CA ILE A 129 3.53 10.45 12.31
C ILE A 129 4.73 9.54 12.16
N PHE A 130 5.91 10.12 11.97
CA PHE A 130 7.15 9.37 11.82
C PHE A 130 8.36 10.28 12.07
N ARG A 131 9.54 9.69 12.26
CA ARG A 131 10.81 10.41 12.33
C ARG A 131 11.67 10.10 11.11
N LEU A 132 12.35 11.11 10.58
CA LEU A 132 13.43 10.91 9.61
C LEU A 132 14.76 11.06 10.33
N TYR A 133 15.62 10.06 10.21
CA TYR A 133 16.98 10.10 10.76
C TYR A 133 17.97 9.47 9.78
N LYS A 134 18.93 10.26 9.31
CA LYS A 134 20.00 9.83 8.37
C LYS A 134 19.48 9.13 7.10
N GLY A 135 18.33 9.58 6.59
CA GLY A 135 17.71 9.02 5.39
C GLY A 135 16.89 7.75 5.62
N ASP A 136 16.65 7.39 6.88
CA ASP A 136 15.78 6.28 7.25
C ASP A 136 14.56 6.81 8.03
N ILE A 137 13.41 6.18 7.84
CA ILE A 137 12.14 6.49 8.51
C ILE A 137 11.95 5.55 9.71
N PHE A 138 11.64 6.13 10.86
CA PHE A 138 11.43 5.44 12.13
C PHE A 138 10.10 5.82 12.77
N ASP A 139 9.64 4.96 13.66
CA ASP A 139 8.56 5.16 14.62
C ASP A 139 7.28 5.62 13.94
N ILE A 140 6.92 4.91 12.86
CA ILE A 140 5.69 5.20 12.15
C ILE A 140 4.50 4.82 13.04
N ASP A 141 3.66 5.81 13.33
CA ASP A 141 2.47 5.64 14.15
C ASP A 141 1.23 6.26 13.49
N TYR A 142 0.04 5.79 13.89
CA TYR A 142 -1.26 6.26 13.42
C TYR A 142 -2.04 6.86 14.59
N VAL A 143 -2.14 8.19 14.62
CA VAL A 143 -2.64 8.94 15.77
C VAL A 143 -3.90 9.73 15.44
N ASP A 144 -4.81 9.78 16.40
CA ASP A 144 -5.91 10.74 16.39
C ASP A 144 -5.39 12.13 16.81
N TYR A 145 -5.85 13.18 16.14
CA TYR A 145 -5.43 14.56 16.33
C TYR A 145 -6.44 15.37 17.17
N HIS A 146 -7.46 14.71 17.73
CA HIS A 146 -8.48 15.32 18.59
C HIS A 146 -8.40 14.83 20.04
#